data_AF-A0A850LS64-F1
#
_entry.id   AF-A0A850LS64-F1
#
_cell.length_a   1.000
_cell.length_b   1.000
_cell.length_c   1.000
_cell.angle_alpha   90.00
_cell.angle_beta   90.00
_cell.angle_gamma   90.00
#
_symmetry.space_group_name_H-M   'P 1'
#
loop_
_entity.id
_entity.type
_entity.pdbx_description
1 polymer ?
#
loop_
_entity_poly.entity_id
_entity_poly.type
_entity_poly.pdbx_seq_one_letter_code
_entity_poly.pdbx_strand_id
1 'polypeptide(L)'
;MIIANLNKFYFLIILMLRFDGIYQYKYRKFTQYFRFYDDGTVIAVKFHISQFQMRNWLKKDEVQIGISKGKYNIKDEEIRFSLKKVSFVYNYIGEIDEKSLNITKYEDKNYLGVSVFKFIPDITPSKENKPSMPYEV
;
A
#
# COMPACT_ATOMS: atom_id res chain seq x y z
N MET A 1 12.09 -33.19 12.05
CA MET A 1 12.74 -31.89 12.32
C MET A 1 12.49 -30.95 11.14
N ILE A 2 11.26 -30.46 10.97
CA ILE A 2 10.84 -29.65 9.78
C ILE A 2 10.28 -28.27 10.19
N ILE A 3 9.88 -28.11 11.45
CA ILE A 3 9.16 -26.93 11.94
C ILE A 3 10.01 -25.65 11.95
N ALA A 4 11.34 -25.76 12.10
CA ALA A 4 12.22 -24.59 12.15
C ALA A 4 12.39 -23.86 10.80
N ASN A 5 12.10 -24.52 9.67
CA ASN A 5 12.38 -23.96 8.34
C ASN A 5 11.23 -23.10 7.79
N LEU A 6 9.99 -23.37 8.21
CA LEU A 6 8.80 -22.61 7.81
C LEU A 6 8.84 -21.17 8.36
N ASN A 7 9.23 -20.97 9.62
CA ASN A 7 9.26 -19.64 10.23
C ASN A 7 10.30 -18.70 9.60
N LYS A 8 11.40 -19.22 9.04
CA LYS A 8 12.40 -18.39 8.33
C LYS A 8 11.87 -17.90 6.98
N PHE A 9 11.10 -18.71 6.26
CA PHE A 9 10.56 -18.35 4.96
C PHE A 9 9.50 -17.24 5.06
N TYR A 10 8.58 -17.34 6.03
CA TYR A 10 7.61 -16.26 6.30
C TYR A 10 8.30 -14.94 6.70
N PHE A 11 9.43 -15.00 7.42
CA PHE A 11 10.19 -13.81 7.78
C PHE A 11 10.89 -13.15 6.57
N LEU A 12 11.37 -13.95 5.60
CA LEU A 12 11.97 -13.48 4.35
C LEU A 12 10.96 -12.86 3.37
N ILE A 13 9.71 -13.28 3.41
CA ILE A 13 8.65 -12.75 2.55
C ILE A 13 8.09 -11.42 3.08
N ILE A 14 7.96 -11.27 4.40
CA ILE A 14 7.61 -9.97 5.02
C ILE A 14 8.66 -8.90 4.68
N LEU A 15 9.92 -9.29 4.45
CA LEU A 15 10.99 -8.37 4.06
C LEU A 15 10.76 -7.68 2.69
N MET A 16 9.94 -8.23 1.81
CA MET A 16 9.72 -7.67 0.46
C MET A 16 8.66 -6.55 0.46
N LEU A 17 7.69 -6.61 1.37
CA LEU A 17 6.66 -5.56 1.48
C LEU A 17 7.17 -4.39 2.33
N ARG A 18 7.14 -3.19 1.76
CA ARG A 18 7.58 -1.98 2.43
C ARG A 18 6.42 -1.16 2.99
N PHE A 19 6.53 -0.82 4.28
CA PHE A 19 5.54 -0.04 5.03
C PHE A 19 5.90 1.45 5.15
N ASP A 20 7.15 1.79 4.87
CA ASP A 20 7.73 3.13 4.98
C ASP A 20 7.59 3.94 3.68
N GLY A 21 6.53 3.69 2.91
CA GLY A 21 6.33 4.34 1.62
C GLY A 21 5.01 4.01 0.96
N ILE A 22 4.97 4.23 -0.35
CA ILE A 22 3.80 4.03 -1.19
C ILE A 22 4.20 3.33 -2.49
N TYR A 23 3.29 2.55 -3.04
CA TYR A 23 3.42 1.95 -4.36
C TYR A 23 2.61 2.80 -5.35
N GLN A 24 3.26 3.35 -6.37
CA GLN A 24 2.67 4.27 -7.34
C GLN A 24 2.59 3.65 -8.73
N TYR A 25 1.42 3.77 -9.36
CA TYR A 25 1.21 3.49 -10.77
C TYR A 25 0.69 4.74 -11.49
N LYS A 26 1.40 5.18 -12.53
CA LYS A 26 1.00 6.32 -13.36
C LYS A 26 0.45 5.82 -14.70
N TYR A 27 -0.76 6.23 -15.04
CA TYR A 27 -1.38 5.92 -16.32
C TYR A 27 -2.05 7.15 -16.92
N ARG A 28 -1.54 7.65 -18.06
CA ARG A 28 -2.05 8.80 -18.86
C ARG A 28 -2.85 9.88 -18.12
N LYS A 29 -4.09 9.60 -17.71
CA LYS A 29 -5.05 10.53 -17.07
C LYS A 29 -5.25 10.32 -15.57
N PHE A 30 -4.58 9.37 -14.94
CA PHE A 30 -4.69 9.14 -13.51
C PHE A 30 -3.39 8.59 -12.90
N THR A 31 -3.25 8.77 -11.60
CA THR A 31 -2.26 8.06 -10.80
C THR A 31 -2.99 7.27 -9.72
N GLN A 32 -2.56 6.04 -9.52
CA GLN A 32 -3.05 5.16 -8.47
C GLN A 32 -1.94 4.90 -7.47
N TYR A 33 -2.32 4.86 -6.21
CA TYR A 33 -1.43 4.65 -5.08
C TYR A 33 -1.95 3.53 -4.20
N PHE A 34 -1.04 2.72 -3.69
CA PHE A 34 -1.29 1.81 -2.58
C PHE A 34 -0.35 2.13 -1.42
N ARG A 35 -0.86 2.07 -0.20
CA ARG A 35 -0.08 2.05 1.04
C ARG A 35 -0.47 0.83 1.85
N PHE A 36 0.52 0.07 2.26
CA PHE A 36 0.35 -1.09 3.11
C PHE A 36 0.79 -0.75 4.52
N TYR A 37 0.19 -1.44 5.49
CA TYR A 37 0.46 -1.30 6.91
C TYR A 37 0.78 -2.68 7.50
N ASP A 38 1.62 -2.71 8.51
CA ASP A 38 2.05 -3.92 9.22
C ASP A 38 0.88 -4.74 9.81
N ASP A 39 -0.22 -4.11 10.18
CA ASP A 39 -1.44 -4.76 10.69
C ASP A 39 -2.32 -5.45 9.61
N GLY A 40 -1.77 -5.65 8.41
CA GLY A 40 -2.49 -6.27 7.30
C GLY A 40 -3.47 -5.32 6.59
N THR A 41 -3.48 -4.02 6.90
CA THR A 41 -4.33 -3.04 6.19
C THR A 41 -3.69 -2.53 4.91
N VAL A 42 -4.50 -2.39 3.86
CA VAL A 42 -4.13 -1.70 2.62
C VAL A 42 -5.08 -0.55 2.35
N ILE A 43 -4.55 0.55 1.84
CA ILE A 43 -5.29 1.73 1.42
C ILE A 43 -4.94 2.03 -0.02
N ALA A 44 -5.97 2.32 -0.82
CA ALA A 44 -5.81 2.68 -2.20
C ALA A 44 -6.46 4.02 -2.50
N VAL A 45 -5.80 4.79 -3.34
CA VAL A 45 -6.39 6.02 -3.85
C VAL A 45 -6.04 6.23 -5.31
N LYS A 46 -6.99 6.75 -6.06
CA LYS A 46 -6.88 7.00 -7.49
C LYS A 46 -7.27 8.44 -7.78
N PHE A 47 -6.38 9.19 -8.41
CA PHE A 47 -6.58 10.62 -8.69
C PHE A 47 -6.29 10.99 -10.12
N HIS A 48 -7.01 11.99 -10.61
CA HIS A 48 -6.83 12.58 -11.94
C HIS A 48 -5.89 13.80 -11.95
N ILE A 49 -5.56 14.39 -10.79
CA ILE A 49 -4.83 15.68 -10.67
C ILE A 49 -3.68 15.57 -9.63
N SER A 50 -2.74 16.51 -9.66
CA SER A 50 -1.38 16.49 -9.08
C SER A 50 -1.26 16.16 -7.58
N GLN A 51 -0.05 15.73 -7.21
CA GLN A 51 0.32 14.95 -6.02
C GLN A 51 0.19 15.68 -4.66
N PHE A 52 -0.23 16.95 -4.63
CA PHE A 52 0.02 17.82 -3.49
C PHE A 52 -0.80 17.51 -2.22
N GLN A 53 -1.88 16.73 -2.32
CA GLN A 53 -2.73 16.37 -1.16
C GLN A 53 -2.69 14.87 -0.79
N MET A 54 -1.90 14.07 -1.53
CA MET A 54 -1.92 12.61 -1.43
C MET A 54 -1.52 12.06 -0.06
N ARG A 55 -0.63 12.72 0.67
CA ARG A 55 -0.12 12.21 1.95
C ARG A 55 -1.21 12.15 3.03
N ASN A 56 -2.10 13.14 3.07
CA ASN A 56 -3.22 13.12 4.01
C ASN A 56 -4.23 12.02 3.67
N TRP A 57 -4.40 11.74 2.39
CA TRP A 57 -5.35 10.75 1.87
C TRP A 57 -4.96 9.31 2.11
N LEU A 58 -3.72 9.04 2.49
CA LEU A 58 -3.26 7.68 2.75
C LEU A 58 -3.19 7.36 4.24
N LYS A 59 -3.68 8.23 5.13
CA LYS A 59 -3.76 7.95 6.56
C LYS A 59 -4.86 6.94 6.86
N LYS A 60 -4.56 5.99 7.75
CA LYS A 60 -5.42 4.85 8.05
C LYS A 60 -6.72 5.18 8.75
N ASP A 61 -6.74 6.27 9.52
CA ASP A 61 -7.84 6.61 10.43
C ASP A 61 -8.76 7.72 9.89
N GLU A 62 -8.41 8.33 8.75
CA GLU A 62 -9.24 9.37 8.14
C GLU A 62 -10.19 8.74 7.10
N VAL A 63 -11.49 8.89 7.32
CA VAL A 63 -12.52 8.51 6.33
C VAL A 63 -12.65 9.66 5.34
N GLN A 64 -12.07 9.50 4.14
CA GLN A 64 -12.23 10.49 3.07
C GLN A 64 -12.89 9.89 1.84
N ILE A 65 -13.70 10.71 1.17
CA ILE A 65 -14.37 10.33 -0.09
C ILE A 65 -13.29 10.01 -1.13
N GLY A 66 -13.41 8.84 -1.75
CA GLY A 66 -12.51 8.43 -2.83
C GLY A 66 -11.41 7.44 -2.41
N ILE A 67 -11.20 7.24 -1.11
CA ILE A 67 -10.29 6.21 -0.57
C ILE A 67 -10.99 4.85 -0.57
N SER A 68 -10.26 3.83 -0.99
CA SER A 68 -10.65 2.42 -0.78
C SER A 68 -9.77 1.84 0.33
N LYS A 69 -10.36 1.08 1.26
CA LYS A 69 -9.63 0.44 2.37
C LYS A 69 -9.89 -1.06 2.36
N GLY A 70 -8.90 -1.82 2.81
CA GLY A 70 -8.89 -3.25 2.63
C GLY A 70 -8.00 -4.01 3.60
N LYS A 71 -7.97 -5.32 3.41
CA LYS A 71 -7.00 -6.23 4.02
C LYS A 71 -6.20 -6.93 2.94
N TYR A 72 -4.95 -7.24 3.25
CA TYR A 72 -4.06 -8.00 2.38
C TYR A 72 -3.52 -9.22 3.11
N ASN A 73 -3.08 -10.18 2.33
CA ASN A 73 -2.33 -11.34 2.78
C ASN A 73 -1.20 -11.59 1.78
N ILE A 74 -0.04 -12.03 2.28
CA ILE A 74 1.09 -12.44 1.46
C ILE A 74 1.37 -13.91 1.77
N LYS A 75 1.48 -14.71 0.73
CA LYS A 75 1.91 -16.09 0.83
C LYS A 75 2.91 -16.34 -0.30
N ASP A 76 4.10 -16.79 0.07
CA ASP A 76 5.22 -16.93 -0.87
C ASP A 76 5.50 -15.57 -1.54
N GLU A 77 5.64 -15.51 -2.86
CA GLU A 77 5.85 -14.24 -3.59
C GLU A 77 4.52 -13.57 -4.00
N GLU A 78 3.39 -14.18 -3.65
CA GLU A 78 2.06 -13.74 -4.07
C GLU A 78 1.41 -12.85 -3.00
N ILE A 79 0.99 -11.66 -3.40
CA ILE A 79 0.18 -10.75 -2.59
C ILE A 79 -1.26 -10.76 -3.10
N ARG A 80 -2.19 -10.96 -2.17
CA ARG A 80 -3.64 -10.85 -2.41
C ARG A 80 -4.22 -9.78 -1.53
N PHE A 81 -5.09 -8.95 -2.07
CA PHE A 81 -5.79 -7.95 -1.27
C PHE A 81 -7.15 -7.59 -1.83
N SER A 82 -8.06 -7.22 -0.92
CA SER A 82 -9.41 -6.78 -1.25
C SER A 82 -9.62 -5.36 -0.75
N LEU A 83 -10.02 -4.46 -1.64
CA LEU A 83 -10.31 -3.07 -1.33
C LEU A 83 -11.81 -2.82 -1.44
N LYS A 84 -12.39 -2.22 -0.40
CA LYS A 84 -13.80 -1.81 -0.39
C LYS A 84 -13.91 -0.30 -0.59
N LYS A 85 -14.80 0.10 -1.49
CA LYS A 85 -15.20 1.50 -1.70
C LYS A 85 -16.70 1.60 -1.85
N VAL A 86 -17.38 2.20 -0.86
CA VAL A 86 -18.84 2.36 -0.80
C VAL A 86 -19.55 1.02 -1.08
N SER A 87 -19.95 0.75 -2.32
CA SER A 87 -20.69 -0.44 -2.75
C SER A 87 -19.86 -1.43 -3.58
N PHE A 88 -18.59 -1.16 -3.83
CA PHE A 88 -17.72 -2.01 -4.65
C PHE A 88 -16.64 -2.68 -3.82
N VAL A 89 -16.36 -3.94 -4.16
CA VAL A 89 -15.24 -4.71 -3.64
C VAL A 89 -14.33 -5.08 -4.80
N TYR A 90 -13.05 -4.88 -4.59
CA TYR A 90 -12.01 -4.97 -5.60
C TYR A 90 -10.94 -5.95 -5.14
N ASN A 91 -10.89 -7.13 -5.75
CA ASN A 91 -9.87 -8.14 -5.43
C ASN A 91 -8.70 -8.02 -6.38
N TYR A 92 -7.50 -8.01 -5.81
CA TYR A 92 -6.24 -7.92 -6.51
C TYR A 92 -5.38 -9.14 -6.19
N ILE A 93 -4.68 -9.62 -7.21
CA ILE A 93 -3.64 -10.64 -7.09
C ILE A 93 -2.42 -10.15 -7.85
N GLY A 94 -1.25 -10.33 -7.26
CA GLY A 94 0.01 -9.92 -7.85
C GLY A 94 1.20 -10.51 -7.15
N GLU A 95 2.37 -10.06 -7.56
CA GLU A 95 3.67 -10.39 -6.99
C GLU A 95 4.29 -9.12 -6.39
N ILE A 96 5.14 -9.29 -5.38
CA ILE A 96 5.79 -8.15 -4.74
C ILE A 96 7.28 -8.39 -4.50
N ASP A 97 8.07 -7.34 -4.73
CA ASP A 97 9.48 -7.28 -4.38
C ASP A 97 9.80 -5.96 -3.66
N GLU A 98 11.07 -5.81 -3.25
CA GLU A 98 11.55 -4.64 -2.48
C GLU A 98 11.28 -3.28 -3.15
N LYS A 99 11.11 -3.25 -4.48
CA LYS A 99 11.00 -2.04 -5.30
C LYS A 99 9.68 -1.94 -6.04
N SER A 100 8.94 -3.04 -6.20
CA SER A 100 7.80 -3.09 -7.09
C SER A 100 6.68 -3.99 -6.60
N LEU A 101 5.46 -3.63 -6.99
CA LEU A 101 4.26 -4.43 -6.83
C LEU A 101 3.66 -4.66 -8.22
N ASN A 102 3.64 -5.92 -8.65
CA ASN A 102 3.19 -6.34 -9.97
C ASN A 102 1.81 -6.96 -9.88
N ILE A 103 0.77 -6.18 -10.17
CA ILE A 103 -0.61 -6.67 -10.16
C ILE A 103 -0.89 -7.36 -11.49
N THR A 104 -1.23 -8.64 -11.46
CA THR A 104 -1.50 -9.46 -12.65
C THR A 104 -2.99 -9.68 -12.89
N LYS A 105 -3.82 -9.63 -11.84
CA LYS A 105 -5.26 -9.84 -11.93
C LYS A 105 -6.04 -8.87 -11.05
N TYR A 106 -7.17 -8.41 -11.60
CA TYR A 106 -8.20 -7.67 -10.89
C TYR A 106 -9.58 -8.27 -11.21
N GLU A 107 -10.20 -8.91 -10.22
CA GLU A 107 -11.28 -9.89 -10.44
C GLU A 107 -12.64 -9.28 -10.80
N ASP A 108 -12.90 -8.00 -10.53
CA ASP A 108 -14.21 -7.37 -10.80
C ASP A 108 -14.54 -7.28 -12.30
N LYS A 109 -13.55 -7.46 -13.20
CA LYS A 109 -13.75 -7.27 -14.66
C LYS A 109 -13.11 -8.31 -15.57
N ASN A 110 -12.60 -9.43 -15.04
CA ASN A 110 -11.74 -10.35 -15.80
C ASN A 110 -10.60 -9.62 -16.54
N TYR A 111 -10.14 -8.49 -15.99
CA TYR A 111 -9.09 -7.71 -16.63
C TYR A 111 -7.77 -8.45 -16.44
N LEU A 112 -7.25 -8.98 -17.55
CA LEU A 112 -5.94 -9.60 -17.65
C LEU A 112 -4.97 -8.52 -18.15
N GLY A 113 -4.34 -7.81 -17.22
CA GLY A 113 -3.36 -6.80 -17.56
C GLY A 113 -2.40 -6.61 -16.40
N VAL A 114 -1.11 -6.54 -16.72
CA VAL A 114 -0.06 -6.35 -15.73
C VAL A 114 0.08 -4.87 -15.43
N SER A 115 -0.13 -4.47 -14.17
CA SER A 115 0.14 -3.13 -13.68
C SER A 115 1.30 -3.16 -12.71
N VAL A 116 2.40 -2.51 -13.08
CA VAL A 116 3.62 -2.41 -12.27
C VAL A 116 3.59 -1.12 -11.46
N PHE A 117 3.48 -1.24 -10.14
CA PHE A 117 3.55 -0.14 -9.21
C PHE A 117 4.97 -0.01 -8.68
N LYS A 118 5.56 1.18 -8.77
CA LYS A 118 6.91 1.47 -8.27
C LYS A 118 6.84 1.96 -6.84
N PHE A 119 7.71 1.43 -5.99
CA PHE A 119 7.85 1.88 -4.61
C PHE A 119 8.46 3.29 -4.55
N ILE A 120 7.92 4.12 -3.67
CA ILE A 120 8.39 5.47 -3.37
C ILE A 120 8.49 5.60 -1.84
N PRO A 121 9.69 5.84 -1.29
CA PRO A 121 9.87 5.98 0.15
C PRO A 121 9.17 7.23 0.68
N ASP A 122 8.60 7.11 1.87
CA ASP A 122 8.05 8.22 2.63
C ASP A 122 9.21 8.97 3.32
N ILE A 123 9.82 9.91 2.60
CA ILE A 123 10.92 10.74 3.12
C ILE A 123 10.46 11.83 4.12
N THR A 124 9.30 11.68 4.76
CA THR A 124 8.85 12.68 5.74
C THR A 124 9.77 12.62 6.96
N PRO A 125 10.46 13.71 7.36
CA PRO A 125 11.16 13.73 8.63
C PRO A 125 10.13 13.45 9.74
N SER A 126 10.40 12.47 10.60
CA SER A 126 9.52 12.18 11.74
C SER A 126 9.30 13.48 12.51
N LYS A 127 8.04 13.80 12.82
CA LYS A 127 7.69 15.02 13.57
C LYS A 127 8.22 15.01 15.01
N GLU A 128 9.08 14.05 15.40
CA GLU A 128 9.52 13.83 16.77
C GLU A 128 10.52 14.86 17.31
N ASN A 129 11.05 15.76 16.49
CA ASN A 129 11.95 16.83 16.97
C ASN A 129 11.36 18.22 16.75
N LYS A 130 10.15 18.49 17.26
CA LYS A 130 9.82 19.88 17.62
C LYS A 130 10.38 20.13 19.02
N PRO A 131 11.46 20.92 19.20
CA PRO A 131 11.85 21.35 20.54
C PRO A 131 10.64 22.02 21.18
N SER A 132 10.27 21.56 22.37
CA SER A 132 9.27 22.21 23.19
C SER A 132 9.71 23.65 23.42
N MET A 133 9.04 24.62 22.79
CA MET A 133 9.26 26.01 23.15
C MET A 133 8.78 26.19 24.60
N PRO A 134 9.62 26.69 25.51
CA PRO A 134 9.15 27.06 26.83
C PRO A 134 8.14 28.19 26.65
N TYR A 135 6.95 28.02 27.22
CA TYR A 135 6.00 29.12 27.34
C TYR A 135 6.64 30.16 28.28
N GLU A 136 6.95 31.35 27.76
CA GLU A 136 7.18 32.51 28.60
C GLU A 136 5.81 33.00 29.13
N VAL A 137 5.74 33.22 30.44
CA VAL A 137 4.59 33.68 31.21
C VAL A 137 4.46 35.19 31.16
#